data_AF-A0A3Q3L5V9-F1
#
_entry.id   AF-A0A3Q3L5V9-F1
#
_cell.length_a   1.000
_cell.length_b   1.000
_cell.length_c   1.000
_cell.angle_alpha   90.00
_cell.angle_beta   90.00
_cell.angle_gamma   90.00
#
_symmetry.space_group_name_H-M   'P 1'
#
loop_
_entity.id
_entity.type
_entity.pdbx_description
1 polymer ?
#
loop_
_entity_poly.entity_id
_entity_poly.type
_entity_poly.pdbx_seq_one_letter_code
_entity_poly.pdbx_strand_id
1 'polypeptide(L)'
;MKTTTKRHLIFLQQLGKGHFGSVEMCQYDPLQDNTREVVAVKKLQHSTAEHLQDFEREIEILKSLQHENIVKYKGVCYSAGR
;
A
#
# COMPACT_ATOMS: atom_id res chain seq x y z
N MET A 1 -5.93 -12.79 -2.60
CA MET A 1 -5.54 -11.53 -1.93
C MET A 1 -4.13 -11.71 -1.38
N LYS A 2 -3.14 -10.90 -1.79
CA LYS A 2 -1.82 -10.94 -1.15
C LYS A 2 -1.84 -9.99 0.04
N THR A 3 -2.05 -10.53 1.23
CA THR A 3 -1.77 -9.82 2.48
C THR A 3 -0.27 -9.87 2.69
N THR A 4 0.36 -8.71 2.92
CA THR A 4 1.79 -8.64 3.20
C THR A 4 2.06 -8.11 4.59
N THR A 5 3.29 -8.31 5.08
CA THR A 5 3.73 -7.82 6.39
C THR A 5 4.70 -6.67 6.23
N LYS A 6 4.60 -5.66 7.11
CA LYS A 6 5.43 -4.44 7.06
C LYS A 6 6.94 -4.72 7.03
N ARG A 7 7.39 -5.82 7.65
CA ARG A 7 8.81 -6.24 7.67
C ARG A 7 9.38 -6.53 6.27
N HIS A 8 8.52 -6.78 5.29
CA HIS A 8 8.90 -7.04 3.90
C HIS A 8 8.92 -5.76 3.04
N LEU A 9 8.55 -4.61 3.61
CA LEU A 9 8.54 -3.32 2.94
C LEU A 9 9.65 -2.44 3.49
N ILE A 10 10.66 -2.17 2.66
CA ILE A 10 11.78 -1.30 2.98
C ILE A 10 11.49 0.07 2.38
N PHE A 11 11.40 1.10 3.22
CA PHE A 11 11.18 2.47 2.77
C PHE A 11 12.36 2.96 1.92
N LEU A 12 12.07 3.61 0.79
CA LEU A 12 13.06 4.25 -0.06
C LEU A 12 12.92 5.78 -0.03
N GLN A 13 11.74 6.30 -0.41
CA GLN A 13 11.49 7.75 -0.41
C GLN A 13 9.99 8.06 -0.30
N GLN A 14 9.63 9.27 0.13
CA GLN A 14 8.25 9.74 0.06
C GLN A 14 7.93 10.20 -1.37
N LEU A 15 6.78 9.78 -1.90
CA LEU A 15 6.28 10.19 -3.22
C LEU A 15 5.28 11.34 -3.12
N GLY A 16 4.48 11.37 -2.06
CA GLY A 16 3.51 12.43 -1.85
C GLY A 16 2.82 12.35 -0.50
N LYS A 17 2.19 13.44 -0.09
CA LYS A 17 1.37 13.53 1.11
C LYS A 17 0.14 14.38 0.81
N GLY A 18 -1.02 13.87 1.20
CA GLY A 18 -2.29 14.56 1.07
C GLY A 18 -3.15 14.37 2.31
N HIS A 19 -4.41 14.80 2.22
CA HIS A 19 -5.36 14.76 3.32
C HIS A 19 -5.58 13.33 3.88
N PHE A 20 -5.69 12.34 2.99
CA PHE A 20 -5.97 10.95 3.35
C PHE A 20 -4.71 10.14 3.76
N GLY A 21 -3.53 10.76 3.76
CA GLY A 21 -2.29 10.13 4.17
C GLY A 21 -1.13 10.34 3.22
N SER A 22 -0.14 9.45 3.28
CA SER A 22 1.10 9.53 2.49
C SER A 22 1.22 8.38 1.50
N VAL A 23 1.96 8.63 0.43
CA VAL A 23 2.41 7.61 -0.52
C VAL A 23 3.92 7.56 -0.45
N GLU A 24 4.45 6.37 -0.24
CA GLU A 24 5.88 6.11 -0.15
C GLU A 24 6.30 5.12 -1.24
N MET A 25 7.50 5.32 -1.78
CA MET A 25 8.19 4.32 -2.58
C MET A 25 8.88 3.35 -1.62
N CYS A 26 8.59 2.06 -1.77
CA CYS A 26 9.17 1.01 -0.98
C CYS A 26 9.75 -0.09 -1.88
N GLN A 27 10.75 -0.78 -1.37
CA GLN A 27 11.22 -2.04 -1.92
C GLN A 27 10.51 -3.19 -1.20
N TYR A 28 9.82 -4.03 -1.96
CA TYR A 28 9.14 -5.22 -1.47
C TYR A 28 10.04 -6.43 -1.67
N ASP A 29 10.39 -7.10 -0.55
CA ASP A 29 11.26 -8.28 -0.54
C ASP A 29 10.69 -9.33 0.44
N PRO A 30 9.68 -10.12 0.01
CA PRO A 30 9.04 -11.10 0.88
C PRO A 30 9.91 -12.33 1.15
N LEU A 31 10.78 -12.68 0.20
CA LEU A 31 11.59 -13.89 0.22
C LEU A 31 13.01 -13.64 0.78
N GLN A 32 13.43 -12.38 0.90
CA GLN A 32 14.79 -11.99 1.32
C GLN A 32 15.88 -12.59 0.43
N ASP A 33 15.52 -12.91 -0.81
CA ASP A 33 16.36 -13.57 -1.81
C ASP A 33 16.81 -12.62 -2.92
N ASN A 34 16.65 -11.31 -2.69
CA ASN A 34 16.88 -10.23 -3.64
C ASN A 34 15.92 -10.18 -4.84
N THR A 35 14.79 -10.90 -4.81
CA THR A 35 13.66 -10.68 -5.75
C THR A 35 12.89 -9.42 -5.37
N ARG A 36 13.58 -8.27 -5.43
CA ARG A 36 13.10 -7.00 -4.94
C ARG A 36 12.24 -6.30 -5.97
N GLU A 37 11.01 -5.99 -5.59
CA GLU A 37 10.09 -5.22 -6.42
C GLU A 37 9.90 -3.82 -5.85
N VAL A 38 10.02 -2.77 -6.68
CA VAL A 38 9.68 -1.41 -6.24
C VAL A 38 8.17 -1.22 -6.31
N VAL A 39 7.58 -0.72 -5.22
CA VAL A 39 6.13 -0.54 -5.05
C VAL A 39 5.81 0.83 -4.46
N ALA A 40 4.63 1.36 -4.79
CA ALA A 40 4.05 2.50 -4.08
C ALA A 40 3.15 1.99 -2.94
N VAL A 41 3.36 2.50 -1.73
CA VAL A 41 2.61 2.14 -0.52
C VAL A 41 1.85 3.37 -0.04
N LYS A 42 0.52 3.33 -0.11
CA LYS A 42 -0.35 4.32 0.51
C LYS A 42 -0.55 3.98 1.99
N LYS A 43 -0.30 4.93 2.88
CA LYS A 43 -0.50 4.82 4.32
C LYS A 43 -1.54 5.82 4.78
N LEU A 44 -2.52 5.38 5.57
CA LEU A 44 -3.44 6.27 6.26
C LEU A 44 -2.71 6.97 7.42
N GLN A 45 -2.86 8.28 7.53
CA GLN A 45 -2.30 9.07 8.64
C GLN A 45 -3.22 9.10 9.86
N HIS A 46 -4.54 9.01 9.64
CA HIS A 46 -5.56 8.94 10.68
C HIS A 46 -6.48 7.75 10.41
N SER A 47 -6.67 6.88 11.40
CA SER A 47 -7.52 5.70 11.31
C SER A 47 -8.80 5.89 12.11
N THR A 48 -9.64 6.83 11.70
CA THR A 48 -11.04 6.86 12.17
C THR A 48 -11.79 5.70 11.52
N ALA A 49 -12.92 5.29 12.08
CA ALA A 49 -13.74 4.23 11.49
C ALA A 49 -14.18 4.58 10.05
N GLU A 50 -14.48 5.86 9.79
CA GLU A 50 -14.81 6.38 8.46
C GLU A 50 -13.62 6.27 7.49
N HIS A 51 -12.44 6.75 7.87
CA HIS A 51 -11.25 6.65 7.01
C HIS A 51 -10.85 5.20 6.70
N LEU A 52 -11.08 4.27 7.65
CA LEU A 52 -10.87 2.85 7.41
C LEU A 52 -11.87 2.29 6.39
N GLN A 53 -13.15 2.64 6.49
CA GLN A 53 -14.17 2.23 5.52
C GLN A 53 -13.89 2.80 4.12
N ASP A 54 -13.48 4.06 4.02
CA ASP A 54 -13.11 4.66 2.74
C ASP A 54 -11.89 3.99 2.12
N PHE A 55 -10.91 3.62 2.94
CA PHE A 55 -9.73 2.89 2.49
C PHE A 55 -10.06 1.47 2.03
N GLU A 56 -10.92 0.76 2.75
CA GLU A 56 -11.42 -0.55 2.31
C GLU A 56 -12.16 -0.45 0.98
N ARG A 57 -13.00 0.58 0.81
CA ARG A 57 -13.69 0.86 -0.46
C ARG A 57 -12.71 1.12 -1.60
N GLU A 58 -11.70 1.95 -1.38
CA GLU A 58 -10.65 2.24 -2.37
C GLU A 58 -9.92 0.96 -2.79
N ILE A 59 -9.61 0.09 -1.82
CA ILE A 59 -9.00 -1.23 -2.08
C ILE A 59 -9.92 -2.08 -2.97
N GLU A 60 -11.22 -2.18 -2.66
CA GLU A 60 -12.16 -2.98 -3.46
C GLU A 60 -12.30 -2.44 -4.89
N ILE A 61 -12.34 -1.12 -5.06
CA ILE A 61 -12.34 -0.49 -6.39
C ILE A 61 -11.07 -0.88 -7.14
N LEU A 62 -9.89 -0.63 -6.59
CA LEU A 62 -8.61 -0.91 -7.26
C LEU A 62 -8.40 -2.40 -7.55
N LYS A 63 -8.94 -3.30 -6.72
CA LYS A 63 -8.92 -4.75 -6.97
C LYS A 63 -9.72 -5.14 -8.22
N SER A 64 -10.84 -4.48 -8.46
CA SER A 64 -11.73 -4.76 -9.60
C SER A 64 -11.23 -4.19 -10.92
N LEU A 65 -10.27 -3.26 -10.90
CA LEU A 65 -9.71 -2.62 -12.08
C LEU A 65 -8.47 -3.37 -12.57
N GLN A 66 -8.54 -3.92 -13.78
CA GLN A 66 -7.40 -4.55 -14.45
C GLN A 66 -7.32 -4.03 -15.89
N HIS A 67 -6.48 -3.03 -16.10
CA HIS A 67 -6.31 -2.39 -17.40
C HIS A 67 -4.90 -1.79 -17.51
N GLU A 68 -4.35 -1.72 -18.72
CA GLU A 68 -2.99 -1.20 -18.96
C GLU A 68 -2.81 0.25 -18.50
N ASN A 69 -3.85 1.07 -18.69
CA ASN A 69 -3.86 2.50 -18.33
C ASN A 69 -4.35 2.79 -16.90
N ILE A 70 -4.57 1.76 -16.07
CA ILE A 70 -5.00 1.95 -14.67
C ILE A 70 -3.95 1.34 -13.75
N VAL A 71 -3.67 2.03 -12.64
CA VAL A 71 -2.71 1.57 -11.65
C VAL A 71 -3.07 0.18 -11.13
N LYS A 72 -2.07 -0.72 -11.08
CA LYS A 72 -2.28 -2.11 -10.68
C LYS A 72 -2.27 -2.26 -9.16
N TYR A 73 -3.37 -2.76 -8.60
CA TYR A 73 -3.40 -3.21 -7.22
C TYR A 73 -2.49 -4.44 -7.01
N LYS A 74 -1.66 -4.43 -5.96
CA LYS A 74 -0.75 -5.54 -5.63
C LYS A 74 -1.09 -6.25 -4.33
N GLY A 75 -1.64 -5.55 -3.35
CA GLY A 75 -1.91 -6.12 -2.03
C GLY A 75 -2.19 -5.06 -0.98
N VAL A 76 -2.41 -5.53 0.24
CA VAL A 76 -2.65 -4.70 1.42
C VAL A 76 -1.75 -5.18 2.56
N CYS A 77 -1.28 -4.24 3.38
CA CYS A 77 -0.49 -4.50 4.58
C CYS A 77 -1.25 -3.95 5.79
N TYR A 78 -1.71 -4.83 6.68
CA TYR A 78 -2.24 -4.42 7.97
C TYR A 78 -1.06 -4.33 8.95
N SER A 79 -0.68 -3.11 9.33
CA SER A 79 0.24 -2.90 10.44
C SER A 79 -0.45 -2.05 11.48
N ALA A 80 -0.39 -2.46 12.75
CA ALA A 80 -0.70 -1.54 13.84
C ALA A 80 0.23 -0.32 13.70
N GLY A 81 -0.35 0.87 13.60
CA GLY A 81 0.40 2.11 13.76
C GLY A 81 1.20 2.01 15.06
N ARG A 82 2.49 2.36 15.01
CA ARG A 82 3.23 2.66 16.23
C ARG A 82 2.85 4.05 16.68
#